data_AF-V4BXB7-F1
#
_entry.id   AF-V4BXB7-F1
#
_cell.length_a   1.000
_cell.length_b   1.000
_cell.length_c   1.000
_cell.angle_alpha   90.00
_cell.angle_beta   90.00
_cell.angle_gamma   90.00
#
_symmetry.space_group_name_H-M   'P 1'
#
loop_
_entity.id
_entity.type
_entity.pdbx_description
1 polymer ?
#
loop_
_entity_poly.entity_id
_entity_poly.type
_entity_poly.pdbx_seq_one_letter_code
_entity_poly.pdbx_strand_id
1 'polypeptide(L)'
;RNVCYLCGSLGQEELLYCCICCEAYHTFCIDEEDRPSNDNKDNWCCDNCQFCNVCGYQNNLLSCDRCQSTYHPECLGPNYPTRPSSKKNIWVCTKCVKCKSCGVTT
;
A
#
# COMPACT_ATOMS: atom_id res chain seq x y z
N ARG A 1 -25.61 8.72 -0.59
CA ARG A 1 -24.55 9.58 0.00
C ARG A 1 -23.54 8.62 0.61
N ASN A 2 -22.28 8.62 0.16
CA ASN A 2 -21.28 7.70 0.70
C ASN A 2 -20.91 8.13 2.12
N VAL A 3 -20.74 7.18 3.03
CA VAL A 3 -20.30 7.41 4.41
C VAL A 3 -19.00 6.64 4.63
N CYS A 4 -18.22 7.05 5.62
CA CYS A 4 -17.01 6.31 5.98
C CYS A 4 -17.38 4.89 6.45
N TYR A 5 -16.77 3.89 5.83
CA TYR A 5 -16.98 2.47 6.13
C TYR A 5 -16.65 2.12 7.58
N LEU A 6 -15.65 2.78 8.18
CA LEU A 6 -15.18 2.48 9.54
C LEU A 6 -16.03 3.13 10.64
N CYS A 7 -16.49 4.36 10.45
CA CYS A 7 -17.22 5.10 11.49
C CYS A 7 -18.71 5.33 11.18
N GLY A 8 -19.18 4.91 10.01
CA GLY A 8 -20.57 5.07 9.54
C GLY A 8 -21.00 6.52 9.33
N SER A 9 -20.09 7.48 9.47
CA SER A 9 -20.38 8.90 9.43
C SER A 9 -19.95 9.49 8.10
N LEU A 10 -20.70 10.47 7.60
CA LEU A 10 -20.25 11.27 6.48
C LEU A 10 -19.07 12.17 6.87
N GLY A 11 -19.17 12.82 8.03
CA GLY A 11 -18.24 13.88 8.44
C GLY A 11 -18.35 15.15 7.58
N GLN A 12 -17.37 16.04 7.74
CA GLN A 12 -17.17 17.23 6.89
C GLN A 12 -15.94 17.09 5.99
N GLU A 13 -15.04 16.16 6.31
CA GLU A 13 -13.82 15.89 5.56
C GLU A 13 -14.10 15.15 4.25
N GLU A 14 -13.19 15.32 3.28
CA GLU A 14 -13.22 14.51 2.07
C GLU A 14 -12.93 13.04 2.38
N LEU A 15 -13.66 12.16 1.69
CA LEU A 15 -13.50 10.71 1.82
C LEU A 15 -12.44 10.22 0.82
N LEU A 16 -11.59 9.32 1.30
CA LEU A 16 -10.68 8.51 0.50
C LEU A 16 -11.42 7.26 0.01
N TYR A 17 -11.21 6.85 -1.23
CA TYR A 17 -11.92 5.72 -1.82
C TYR A 17 -10.95 4.59 -2.17
N CYS A 18 -11.30 3.36 -1.81
CA CYS A 18 -10.51 2.21 -2.23
C CYS A 18 -10.67 1.97 -3.75
N CYS A 19 -9.56 1.82 -4.47
CA CYS A 19 -9.55 1.58 -5.90
C CYS A 19 -10.06 0.19 -6.33
N ILE A 20 -10.29 -0.72 -5.37
CA ILE A 20 -10.77 -2.09 -5.63
C ILE A 20 -12.25 -2.25 -5.28
N CYS A 21 -12.65 -1.95 -4.04
CA CYS A 21 -14.03 -2.12 -3.59
C CYS A 21 -14.89 -0.84 -3.65
N CYS A 22 -14.29 0.32 -3.96
CA CYS A 22 -14.96 1.62 -3.98
C CYS A 22 -15.56 2.08 -2.63
N GLU A 23 -15.28 1.39 -1.52
CA GLU A 23 -15.69 1.82 -0.19
C GLU A 23 -14.95 3.10 0.23
N ALA A 24 -15.64 3.95 0.98
CA ALA A 24 -15.19 5.28 1.36
C ALA A 24 -14.67 5.30 2.80
N TYR A 25 -13.59 6.03 3.07
CA TYR A 25 -12.89 6.07 4.35
C TYR A 25 -12.48 7.50 4.69
N HIS A 26 -12.51 7.88 5.97
CA HIS A 26 -11.77 9.06 6.40
C HIS A 26 -10.29 8.71 6.54
N THR A 27 -9.42 9.62 6.11
CA THR A 27 -7.96 9.47 6.23
C THR A 27 -7.49 9.28 7.68
N PHE A 28 -8.19 9.87 8.64
CA PHE A 28 -7.90 9.70 10.06
C PHE A 28 -8.50 8.43 10.68
N CYS A 29 -9.49 7.81 10.04
CA CYS A 29 -10.06 6.54 10.51
C CYS A 29 -9.20 5.33 10.13
N ILE A 30 -8.31 5.47 9.15
CA ILE A 30 -7.34 4.44 8.77
C ILE A 30 -6.03 4.59 9.56
N ASP A 31 -5.32 3.48 9.70
CA ASP A 31 -4.02 3.41 10.39
C ASP A 31 -2.98 4.29 9.70
N GLU A 32 -2.07 4.87 10.49
CA GLU A 32 -1.13 5.88 9.98
C GLU A 32 -0.20 5.32 8.89
N GLU A 33 0.15 4.04 9.00
CA GLU A 33 1.00 3.31 8.05
C GLU A 33 0.30 3.07 6.70
N ASP A 34 -1.04 3.03 6.69
CA ASP A 34 -1.87 2.81 5.50
C ASP A 34 -2.35 4.10 4.85
N ARG A 35 -2.09 5.25 5.46
CA ARG A 35 -2.46 6.55 4.88
C ARG A 35 -1.66 6.79 3.60
N PRO A 36 -2.32 6.99 2.44
CA PRO A 36 -1.60 7.28 1.22
C PRO A 36 -0.94 8.66 1.31
N SER A 37 0.21 8.82 0.65
CA SER A 37 0.75 10.14 0.34
C SER A 37 -0.23 10.92 -0.55
N ASN A 38 -0.13 12.25 -0.55
CA ASN A 38 -1.04 13.10 -1.33
C ASN A 38 -1.05 12.74 -2.82
N ASP A 39 0.09 12.33 -3.39
CA ASP A 39 0.22 11.94 -4.80
C ASP A 39 -0.39 10.56 -5.12
N ASN A 40 -0.67 9.73 -4.09
CA ASN A 40 -1.10 8.34 -4.27
C ASN A 40 -2.54 8.07 -3.81
N LYS A 41 -3.32 9.11 -3.47
CA LYS A 41 -4.71 8.98 -2.99
C LYS A 41 -5.61 8.23 -3.97
N ASP A 42 -5.47 8.49 -5.28
CA ASP A 42 -6.32 7.87 -6.31
C ASP A 42 -6.06 6.38 -6.52
N ASN A 43 -4.87 5.90 -6.14
CA ASN A 43 -4.46 4.50 -6.28
C ASN A 43 -4.49 3.75 -4.94
N TRP A 44 -5.04 4.35 -3.90
CA TRP A 44 -5.07 3.74 -2.57
C TRP A 44 -6.00 2.52 -2.51
N CYS A 45 -5.55 1.49 -1.83
CA CYS A 45 -6.28 0.26 -1.60
C CYS A 45 -6.47 0.06 -0.10
N CYS A 46 -7.70 -0.17 0.35
CA CYS A 46 -7.98 -0.45 1.76
C CYS A 46 -7.42 -1.81 2.17
N ASP A 47 -7.15 -1.98 3.47
CA ASP A 47 -6.56 -3.20 4.05
C ASP A 47 -7.32 -4.48 3.66
N ASN A 48 -8.67 -4.44 3.70
CA ASN A 48 -9.52 -5.56 3.29
C ASN A 48 -9.39 -5.97 1.82
N CYS A 49 -8.84 -5.09 0.97
CA CYS A 49 -8.63 -5.35 -0.44
C CYS A 49 -7.14 -5.56 -0.79
N GLN A 50 -6.23 -5.32 0.15
CA GLN A 50 -4.82 -5.62 -0.06
C GLN A 50 -4.60 -7.13 -0.03
N PHE A 51 -3.75 -7.61 -0.94
CA PHE A 51 -3.37 -9.02 -1.04
C PHE A 51 -1.94 -9.16 -1.53
N CYS A 52 -1.26 -10.22 -1.11
CA CYS A 52 0.06 -10.50 -1.62
C CYS A 52 0.01 -10.79 -3.12
N ASN A 53 0.74 -10.01 -3.91
CA ASN A 53 0.83 -10.15 -5.36
C ASN A 53 1.57 -11.42 -5.84
N VAL A 54 1.95 -12.31 -4.92
CA VAL A 54 2.58 -13.60 -5.21
C VAL A 54 1.64 -14.76 -4.86
N CYS A 55 1.13 -14.81 -3.62
CA CYS A 55 0.31 -15.94 -3.15
C CYS A 55 -1.20 -15.64 -3.14
N GLY A 56 -1.62 -14.38 -3.25
CA GLY A 56 -3.02 -13.96 -3.24
C GLY A 56 -3.66 -13.85 -1.84
N TYR A 57 -2.93 -14.15 -0.78
CA TYR A 57 -3.44 -14.06 0.60
C TYR A 57 -3.18 -12.70 1.24
N GLN A 58 -3.97 -12.38 2.27
CA GLN A 58 -3.95 -11.09 2.99
C GLN A 58 -3.13 -11.16 4.30
N ASN A 59 -3.07 -10.04 5.02
CA ASN A 59 -2.38 -9.81 6.31
C ASN A 59 -0.84 -9.80 6.24
N ASN A 60 -0.17 -9.07 7.13
CA ASN A 60 1.30 -9.02 7.23
C ASN A 60 2.00 -8.66 5.91
N LEU A 61 1.45 -7.67 5.19
CA LEU A 61 1.93 -7.28 3.88
C LEU A 61 2.88 -6.08 3.96
N LEU A 62 3.90 -6.09 3.11
CA LEU A 62 4.76 -4.94 2.83
C LEU A 62 4.21 -4.19 1.62
N SER A 63 4.03 -2.87 1.75
CA SER A 63 3.54 -1.97 0.70
C SER A 63 4.69 -1.29 -0.03
N CYS A 64 4.75 -1.43 -1.36
CA CYS A 64 5.78 -0.78 -2.18
C CYS A 64 5.50 0.73 -2.32
N ASP A 65 6.41 1.59 -1.85
CA ASP A 65 6.28 3.06 -1.95
C ASP A 65 6.14 3.60 -3.38
N ARG A 66 6.48 2.81 -4.40
CA ARG A 66 6.39 3.25 -5.81
C ARG A 66 5.10 2.85 -6.52
N CYS A 67 4.61 1.64 -6.29
CA CYS A 67 3.49 1.08 -7.05
C CYS A 67 2.31 0.66 -6.15
N GLN A 68 2.43 0.84 -4.83
CA GLN A 68 1.45 0.44 -3.82
C GLN A 68 1.09 -1.06 -3.81
N SER A 69 1.73 -1.89 -4.66
CA SER A 69 1.55 -3.33 -4.62
C SER A 69 2.10 -3.91 -3.32
N THR A 70 1.37 -4.88 -2.78
CA THR A 70 1.65 -5.48 -1.49
C THR A 70 2.17 -6.91 -1.61
N TYR A 71 3.06 -7.28 -0.69
CA TYR A 71 3.77 -8.57 -0.71
C TYR A 71 4.06 -9.08 0.70
N HIS A 72 3.92 -10.38 0.94
CA HIS A 72 4.50 -11.00 2.14
C HIS A 72 6.03 -10.97 2.10
N PRO A 73 6.72 -10.69 3.23
CA PRO A 73 8.17 -10.80 3.35
C PRO A 73 8.72 -12.13 2.81
N GLU A 74 8.08 -13.24 3.14
CA GLU A 74 8.45 -14.60 2.76
C GLU A 74 8.22 -14.91 1.27
N CYS A 75 7.29 -14.20 0.63
CA CYS A 75 6.98 -14.38 -0.79
C CYS A 75 7.97 -13.68 -1.73
N LEU A 76 8.84 -12.80 -1.19
CA LEU A 76 9.84 -12.04 -1.97
C LEU A 76 11.15 -12.82 -2.19
N GLY A 77 11.33 -13.95 -1.50
CA GLY A 77 12.53 -14.76 -1.55
C GLY A 77 13.58 -14.40 -0.48
N PRO A 78 14.49 -15.33 -0.13
CA PRO A 78 15.32 -15.25 1.07
C PRO A 78 16.34 -14.11 1.07
N ASN A 79 16.71 -13.60 -0.10
CA ASN A 79 17.76 -12.58 -0.25
C ASN A 79 17.20 -11.17 -0.49
N TYR A 80 15.88 -11.02 -0.60
CA TYR A 80 15.30 -9.70 -0.85
C TYR A 80 15.17 -8.92 0.45
N PRO A 81 15.57 -7.63 0.50
CA PRO A 81 15.40 -6.82 1.69
C PRO A 81 13.92 -6.64 2.00
N THR A 82 13.50 -7.10 3.18
CA THR A 82 12.13 -6.96 3.70
C THR A 82 11.99 -5.80 4.67
N ARG A 83 13.09 -5.11 4.97
CA ARG A 83 13.10 -3.91 5.82
C ARG A 83 13.31 -2.65 4.96
N PRO A 84 12.66 -1.54 5.32
CA PRO A 84 12.89 -0.25 4.68
C PRO A 84 14.35 0.19 4.75
N SER A 85 14.80 0.98 3.79
CA SER A 85 16.15 1.54 3.81
C SER A 85 16.33 2.47 5.01
N SER A 86 17.39 2.25 5.81
CA SER A 86 17.68 2.97 7.06
C SER A 86 17.78 4.49 6.93
N LYS A 87 17.94 5.02 5.71
CA LYS A 87 18.07 6.46 5.46
C LYS A 87 16.75 7.18 5.19
N LYS A 88 15.69 6.47 4.74
CA LYS A 88 14.45 7.11 4.28
C LYS A 88 13.16 6.41 4.68
N ASN A 89 13.24 5.26 5.37
CA ASN A 89 12.09 4.41 5.67
C ASN A 89 11.26 4.04 4.42
N ILE A 90 11.93 3.92 3.26
CA ILE A 90 11.30 3.55 1.98
C ILE A 90 11.60 2.09 1.70
N TRP A 91 10.58 1.34 1.29
CA TRP A 91 10.65 -0.01 0.77
C TRP A 91 10.09 -0.09 -0.67
N VAL A 92 10.80 -0.78 -1.54
CA VAL A 92 10.44 -0.90 -2.97
C VAL A 92 10.39 -2.37 -3.32
N CYS A 93 9.36 -2.82 -4.04
CA CYS A 93 9.23 -4.22 -4.45
C CYS A 93 10.24 -4.62 -5.55
N THR A 94 10.38 -5.93 -5.76
CA THR A 94 11.24 -6.52 -6.80
C THR A 94 10.91 -6.01 -8.21
N LYS A 95 9.64 -5.69 -8.49
CA LYS A 95 9.19 -5.14 -9.78
C LYS A 95 9.52 -3.66 -9.99
N CYS A 96 9.85 -2.95 -8.93
CA CYS A 96 10.14 -1.50 -8.98
C CYS A 96 11.61 -1.17 -8.70
N VAL A 97 12.39 -2.14 -8.19
CA VAL A 97 13.81 -1.94 -7.96
C VAL A 97 14.54 -1.82 -9.30
N LYS A 98 15.42 -0.81 -9.41
CA LYS A 98 16.22 -0.54 -10.60
C LYS A 98 17.70 -0.71 -10.26
N CYS A 99 18.41 -1.52 -11.04
CA CYS A 99 19.85 -1.69 -10.87
C CYS A 99 20.57 -0.37 -11.16
N LYS A 100 21.43 0.08 -10.23
CA LYS A 100 22.21 1.31 -10.43
C LYS A 100 23.26 1.17 -11.54
N SER A 101 23.81 -0.03 -11.74
CA SER A 101 24.89 -0.28 -12.69
C SER A 101 24.41 -0.45 -14.12
N CYS A 102 23.28 -1.15 -14.34
CA CYS A 102 22.78 -1.43 -15.70
C CYS A 102 21.41 -0.81 -16.00
N GLY A 103 20.72 -0.23 -15.01
CA GLY A 103 19.42 0.41 -15.22
C GLY A 103 18.24 -0.53 -15.45
N VAL A 104 18.44 -1.85 -15.42
CA VAL A 104 17.38 -2.84 -15.59
C VAL A 104 16.49 -2.89 -14.35
N THR A 105 15.18 -3.02 -14.57
CA THR A 105 14.16 -3.33 -13.57
C THR A 105 13.74 -4.79 -13.74
N THR A 106 13.55 -5.50 -12.63
CA THR A 106 13.29 -6.96 -12.62
C THR A 106 11.80 -7.25 -12.65
#